data_AF-A0A022Q5R3-F1
#
_entry.id   AF-A0A022Q5R3-F1
#
_cell.length_a   1.000
_cell.length_b   1.000
_cell.length_c   1.000
_cell.angle_alpha   90.00
_cell.angle_beta   90.00
_cell.angle_gamma   90.00
#
_symmetry.space_group_name_H-M   'P 1'
#
loop_
_entity.id
_entity.type
_entity.pdbx_description
1 polymer ?
#
loop_
_entity_poly.entity_id
_entity_poly.type
_entity_poly.pdbx_seq_one_letter_code
_entity_poly.pdbx_strand_id
1 'polypeptide(L)'
;MRRKQVREAMLANASFVYPENTPTTKEGYYYRSIFERFFPKNAARSTVPGGPSVACSTAKAVEWDAAWSKNLDPSGRAALGVHVAAYDDEASEATAINGSPTKE
;
A
#
# COMPACT_ATOMS: atom_id res chain seq x y z
N MET A 1 -9.61 4.91 0.31
CA MET A 1 -8.91 6.20 0.56
C MET A 1 -7.39 6.22 0.32
N ARG A 2 -6.52 5.45 1.03
CA ARG A 2 -5.03 5.56 0.89
C ARG A 2 -4.45 5.10 -0.46
N ARG A 3 -4.98 4.02 -1.07
CA ARG A 3 -4.55 3.54 -2.39
C ARG A 3 -4.71 4.59 -3.50
N LYS A 4 -5.59 5.59 -3.35
CA LYS A 4 -5.78 6.69 -4.32
C LYS A 4 -4.61 7.67 -4.35
N GLN A 5 -3.87 7.79 -3.26
CA GLN A 5 -2.78 8.77 -3.13
C GLN A 5 -1.52 8.35 -3.91
N VAL A 6 -1.40 7.08 -4.27
CA VAL A 6 -0.25 6.52 -5.00
C VAL A 6 -0.71 5.98 -6.35
N ARG A 7 -0.26 6.63 -7.43
CA ARG A 7 -0.51 6.18 -8.81
C ARG A 7 0.34 4.94 -9.14
N GLU A 8 -0.12 4.12 -10.09
CA GLU A 8 0.64 2.93 -10.53
C GLU A 8 2.05 3.29 -11.02
N ALA A 9 2.18 4.39 -11.76
CA ALA A 9 3.48 4.90 -12.22
C ALA A 9 4.45 5.22 -11.08
N MET A 10 3.95 5.67 -9.92
CA MET A 10 4.80 5.95 -8.75
C MET A 10 5.34 4.66 -8.14
N LEU A 11 4.49 3.62 -8.07
CA LEU A 11 4.89 2.30 -7.59
C LEU A 11 5.86 1.62 -8.55
N ALA A 12 5.64 1.73 -9.87
CA ALA A 12 6.55 1.21 -10.89
C ALA A 12 7.95 1.85 -10.80
N ASN A 13 8.03 3.12 -10.40
CA ASN A 13 9.30 3.83 -10.20
C ASN A 13 9.87 3.71 -8.77
N ALA A 14 9.24 2.91 -7.88
CA ALA A 14 9.56 2.91 -6.46
C ALA A 14 11.01 2.53 -6.16
N SER A 15 11.60 1.61 -6.91
CA SER A 15 13.01 1.17 -6.72
C SER A 15 14.03 2.27 -6.98
N PHE A 16 13.72 3.21 -7.88
CA PHE A 16 14.58 4.35 -8.16
C PHE A 16 14.46 5.44 -7.09
N VAL A 17 13.28 5.59 -6.50
CA VAL A 17 13.01 6.60 -5.46
C VAL A 17 13.44 6.11 -4.07
N TYR A 18 13.20 4.83 -3.78
CA TYR A 18 13.45 4.19 -2.49
C TYR A 18 14.24 2.89 -2.72
N PRO A 19 15.55 2.96 -2.99
CA PRO A 19 16.36 1.77 -3.28
C PRO A 19 16.51 0.85 -2.06
N GLU A 20 16.48 1.40 -0.85
CA GLU A 20 16.45 0.65 0.40
C GLU A 20 15.01 0.43 0.86
N ASN A 21 14.65 -0.81 1.20
CA ASN A 21 13.31 -1.20 1.63
C ASN A 21 12.23 -0.70 0.66
N THR A 22 12.40 -1.03 -0.61
CA THR A 22 11.50 -0.63 -1.70
C THR A 22 10.07 -1.05 -1.41
N PRO A 23 9.09 -0.12 -1.39
CA PRO A 23 7.70 -0.48 -1.17
C PRO A 23 7.15 -1.26 -2.37
N THR A 24 6.55 -2.43 -2.10
CA THR A 24 5.98 -3.33 -3.12
C THR A 24 4.47 -3.14 -3.30
N THR A 25 3.83 -2.35 -2.43
CA THR A 25 2.40 -2.03 -2.49
C THR A 25 2.19 -0.51 -2.45
N LYS A 26 1.10 -0.03 -3.04
CA LYS A 26 0.70 1.39 -2.98
C LYS A 26 0.57 1.91 -1.55
N GLU A 27 0.11 1.05 -0.65
CA GLU A 27 -0.06 1.39 0.75
C GLU A 27 1.28 1.54 1.47
N GLY A 28 2.21 0.60 1.26
CA GLY A 28 3.58 0.71 1.74
C GLY A 28 4.29 1.94 1.19
N TYR A 29 4.06 2.27 -0.08
CA TYR A 29 4.61 3.49 -0.70
C TYR A 29 4.06 4.75 -0.02
N TYR A 30 2.76 4.79 0.27
CA TYR A 30 2.14 5.91 0.95
C TYR A 30 2.75 6.11 2.35
N TYR A 31 2.92 5.04 3.14
CA TYR A 31 3.60 5.12 4.44
C TYR A 31 5.05 5.58 4.31
N ARG A 32 5.78 5.05 3.33
CA ARG A 32 7.16 5.46 3.08
C ARG A 32 7.25 6.95 2.76
N SER A 33 6.31 7.48 1.97
CA SER A 33 6.27 8.91 1.63
C SER A 33 6.00 9.79 2.86
N ILE A 34 5.16 9.34 3.79
CA ILE A 34 4.91 10.05 5.06
C ILE A 34 6.17 9.99 5.92
N PHE A 35 6.77 8.81 6.08
CA PHE A 35 7.97 8.61 6.88
C PHE A 35 9.10 9.53 6.42
N GLU A 36 9.40 9.57 5.12
CA GLU A 36 10.46 10.40 4.55
C GLU A 36 10.19 11.91 4.72
N ARG A 37 8.92 12.34 4.74
CA ARG A 37 8.55 13.73 5.00
C ARG A 37 8.91 14.18 6.42
N PHE A 38 8.81 13.29 7.40
CA PHE A 38 9.13 13.59 8.81
C PHE A 38 10.57 13.22 9.19
N PHE A 39 11.14 12.18 8.56
CA PHE A 39 12.43 11.60 8.89
C PHE A 39 13.34 11.44 7.66
N PRO A 40 13.81 12.54 7.05
CA PRO A 40 14.55 12.51 5.77
C PRO A 40 16.00 11.98 5.88
N LYS A 41 16.44 11.56 7.07
CA LYS A 41 17.83 11.15 7.34
C LYS A 41 18.01 9.65 7.17
N ASN A 42 19.15 9.25 6.58
CA ASN A 42 19.50 7.84 6.40
C ASN A 42 19.46 7.03 7.71
N ALA A 43 19.95 7.61 8.81
CA ALA A 43 19.94 6.94 10.11
C ALA A 43 18.52 6.49 10.55
N ALA A 44 17.49 7.28 10.24
CA ALA A 44 16.11 6.90 10.56
C ALA A 44 15.60 5.79 9.64
N ARG A 45 16.00 5.77 8.37
CA ARG A 45 15.64 4.68 7.44
C ARG A 45 16.18 3.34 7.92
N SER A 46 17.41 3.33 8.45
CA SER A 46 18.07 2.11 8.95
C SER A 46 17.42 1.53 10.20
N THR A 47 16.60 2.29 10.95
CA THR A 47 15.89 1.75 12.12
C THR A 47 14.61 1.01 11.75
N VAL A 48 14.11 1.16 10.52
CA VAL A 48 12.92 0.45 10.05
C VAL A 48 13.36 -0.88 9.43
N PRO A 49 13.09 -2.02 10.09
CA PRO A 49 13.46 -3.32 9.55
C PRO A 49 12.68 -3.59 8.26
N GLY A 50 13.39 -3.98 7.20
CA GLY A 50 12.80 -4.40 5.94
C GLY A 50 12.30 -5.85 5.98
N GLY A 51 11.44 -6.19 5.02
CA GLY A 51 11.00 -7.56 4.78
C GLY A 51 9.50 -7.81 5.02
N PRO A 52 9.03 -9.04 4.76
CA PRO A 52 7.64 -9.43 4.95
C PRO A 52 7.19 -9.25 6.40
N SER A 53 6.09 -8.55 6.62
CA SER A 53 5.46 -8.42 7.94
C SER A 53 3.94 -8.37 7.81
N VAL A 54 3.26 -8.76 8.88
CA VAL A 54 1.81 -8.65 9.03
C VAL A 54 1.56 -8.06 10.40
N ALA A 55 0.89 -6.91 10.45
CA ALA A 55 0.61 -6.18 11.69
C ALA A 55 1.88 -5.99 12.57
N CYS A 56 1.77 -6.29 13.87
CA CYS A 56 2.87 -6.17 14.84
C CYS A 56 3.87 -7.34 14.79
N SER A 57 3.77 -8.22 13.81
CA SER A 57 4.49 -9.48 13.79
C SER A 57 5.68 -9.47 12.82
N THR A 58 6.73 -10.22 13.17
CA THR A 58 7.88 -10.44 12.30
C THR A 58 7.53 -11.39 11.15
N ALA A 59 8.45 -11.55 10.19
CA ALA A 59 8.29 -12.48 9.06
C ALA A 59 7.86 -13.89 9.49
N LYS A 60 8.17 -14.33 10.72
CA LYS A 60 7.71 -15.60 11.27
C LYS A 60 6.20 -15.76 11.34
N ALA A 61 5.44 -14.68 11.56
CA ALA A 61 3.98 -14.81 11.58
C ALA A 61 3.41 -15.19 10.22
N VAL A 62 4.08 -14.83 9.13
CA VAL A 62 3.71 -15.23 7.76
C VAL A 62 3.74 -16.77 7.61
N GLU A 63 4.57 -17.46 8.40
CA GLU A 63 4.69 -18.92 8.39
C GLU A 63 3.58 -19.62 9.20
N TRP A 64 2.82 -18.90 10.04
CA TRP A 64 1.81 -19.50 10.91
C TRP A 64 0.51 -19.84 10.18
N ASP A 65 0.20 -19.12 9.11
CA ASP A 65 -0.98 -19.35 8.29
C ASP A 65 -0.66 -19.08 6.82
N ALA A 66 -0.90 -20.08 5.96
CA ALA A 66 -0.72 -19.96 4.52
C ALA A 66 -1.55 -18.81 3.91
N ALA A 67 -2.68 -18.44 4.53
CA ALA A 67 -3.50 -17.31 4.13
C ALA A 67 -2.80 -15.96 4.32
N TRP A 68 -1.84 -15.86 5.24
CA TRP A 68 -1.08 -14.62 5.52
C TRP A 68 0.12 -14.45 4.58
N SER A 69 0.67 -15.55 4.04
CA SER A 69 1.71 -15.50 2.99
C SER A 69 1.31 -14.73 1.74
N LYS A 70 0.00 -14.68 1.45
CA LYS A 70 -0.57 -13.99 0.29
C LYS A 70 -0.94 -12.54 0.59
N ASN A 71 -0.76 -12.09 1.83
CA ASN A 71 -1.26 -10.80 2.28
C ASN A 71 -0.32 -10.12 3.30
N LEU A 72 0.82 -9.65 2.79
CA LEU A 72 1.92 -9.04 3.54
C LEU A 72 1.69 -7.55 3.83
N ASP A 73 0.45 -7.17 4.16
CA ASP A 73 0.17 -5.78 4.54
C ASP A 73 0.62 -5.52 5.99
N PRO A 74 1.61 -4.64 6.23
CA PRO A 74 2.07 -4.33 7.58
C PRO A 74 0.98 -3.69 8.45
N SER A 75 -0.08 -3.14 7.86
CA SER A 75 -1.20 -2.59 8.64
C SER A 75 -2.18 -3.66 9.15
N GLY A 76 -2.11 -4.89 8.62
CA GLY A 76 -3.06 -5.97 8.90
C GLY A 76 -4.46 -5.76 8.31
N ARG A 77 -4.77 -4.59 7.75
CA ARG A 77 -6.12 -4.30 7.23
C ARG A 77 -6.42 -4.98 5.90
N ALA A 78 -5.42 -5.40 5.15
CA ALA A 78 -5.68 -6.22 3.98
C ALA A 78 -6.09 -7.67 4.36
N ALA A 79 -6.11 -8.03 5.66
CA ALA A 79 -6.45 -9.38 6.12
C ALA A 79 -7.86 -9.82 5.65
N LEU A 80 -7.89 -10.86 4.83
CA LEU A 80 -9.01 -11.78 4.60
C LEU A 80 -10.40 -11.13 4.44
N GLY A 81 -10.48 -10.00 3.74
CA GLY A 81 -11.76 -9.43 3.32
C GLY A 81 -12.53 -8.66 4.41
N VAL A 82 -12.02 -8.57 5.64
CA VAL A 82 -12.75 -7.95 6.77
C VAL A 82 -12.91 -6.43 6.64
N HIS A 83 -12.16 -5.81 5.72
CA HIS A 83 -12.19 -4.37 5.45
C HIS A 83 -12.63 -4.03 4.02
N VAL A 84 -13.28 -4.96 3.29
CA VAL A 84 -13.68 -4.74 1.87
C VAL A 84 -14.67 -3.59 1.72
N ALA A 85 -15.61 -3.45 2.66
CA ALA A 85 -16.62 -2.39 2.65
C ALA A 85 -16.03 -0.97 2.56
N ALA A 86 -14.80 -0.74 3.04
CA ALA A 86 -14.13 0.55 2.94
C ALA A 86 -13.62 0.90 1.52
N TYR A 87 -13.80 -0.01 0.56
CA TYR A 87 -13.42 0.14 -0.84
C TYR A 87 -14.62 0.20 -1.80
N ASP A 88 -15.83 -0.14 -1.35
CA ASP A 88 -17.01 -0.30 -2.23
C ASP A 88 -17.61 1.03 -2.72
N ASP A 89 -17.36 2.16 -2.05
CA ASP A 89 -17.80 3.49 -2.51
C ASP A 89 -17.26 3.86 -3.92
N GLU A 90 -16.18 3.19 -4.34
CA GLU A 90 -15.40 3.50 -5.54
C GLU A 90 -15.92 2.89 -6.85
N ALA A 91 -16.73 1.82 -6.77
CA ALA A 91 -17.32 1.22 -7.97
C ALA A 91 -18.39 2.14 -8.59
N SER A 92 -18.96 3.05 -7.79
CA SER A 92 -20.01 3.98 -8.24
C SER A 92 -19.46 5.25 -8.93
N GLU A 93 -18.27 5.73 -8.54
CA GLU A 93 -17.66 6.93 -9.13
C GLU A 93 -17.02 6.68 -10.50
N ALA A 94 -16.44 5.51 -10.74
CA ALA A 94 -15.83 5.17 -12.03
C ALA A 94 -16.85 5.08 -13.18
N THR A 95 -18.13 4.83 -12.87
CA THR A 95 -19.21 4.82 -13.87
C THR A 95 -19.76 6.22 -14.17
N ALA A 96 -19.60 7.19 -13.26
CA ALA A 96 -20.15 8.54 -13.42
C ALA A 96 -19.31 9.45 -14.33
N ILE A 97 -18.01 9.20 -14.47
CA ILE A 97 -17.08 9.99 -15.31
C ILE A 97 -17.11 9.65 -16.81
N ASN A 98 -17.83 8.60 -17.22
CA ASN A 98 -18.11 8.33 -18.63
C ASN A 98 -19.44 8.95 -19.11
N GLY A 99 -20.05 9.82 -18.31
CA GLY A 99 -21.14 10.67 -18.77
C GLY A 99 -20.62 11.82 -19.63
N SER A 100 -20.99 11.82 -20.92
CA SER A 100 -21.42 12.97 -21.77
C SER A 100 -20.75 12.96 -23.17
N PRO A 101 -21.32 13.57 -24.25
CA PRO A 101 -22.63 14.21 -24.44
C PRO A 101 -23.41 13.73 -25.70
N THR A 102 -24.65 14.19 -25.82
CA THR A 102 -25.59 14.13 -26.95
C THR A 102 -25.03 14.50 -28.32
N LYS A 103 -25.52 13.85 -29.39
CA LYS A 103 -25.77 14.51 -30.69
C LYS A 103 -26.75 13.73 -31.58
N GLU A 104 -27.82 14.46 -31.95
CA GLU A 104 -28.81 14.31 -33.04
C GLU A 104 -29.81 13.14 -33.01
#